data_AF-A0A1N7CQ06-F1
#
_entry.id   AF-A0A1N7CQ06-F1
#
_cell.length_a   1.000
_cell.length_b   1.000
_cell.length_c   1.000
_cell.angle_alpha   90.00
_cell.angle_beta   90.00
_cell.angle_gamma   90.00
#
_symmetry.space_group_name_H-M   'P 1'
#
loop_
_entity.id
_entity.type
_entity.pdbx_description
1 polymer ?
#
loop_
_entity_poly.entity_id
_entity_poly.type
_entity_poly.pdbx_seq_one_letter_code
_entity_poly.pdbx_strand_id
1 'polypeptide(L)'
;MGVEMGDAQPGWYDAGSPGRVRWWDGARWTAHEAPIPTLEAAAAANPPAPSPHAANPPVVLRHGPTAAPAGWYPARAGELRWWDGKIWTGSRVRDGRPGIDWATIDQPALAWAMGAVFFGLAMMQAVSSIAFGGLSYMPLLWVALSGLWFAMAIQTTRVRRIAAPTGASDAPAIVRPLPGATEGPGAGWFPISRQASRWWTGTRWADYVTSRFGVRPTFHAAKALTTLRILAWAIAALAALVLIGGVVMLVVADGDTLQRVVGWVLVGGAVLFAALSAVVLVAARAQTRLLLLPGDPPAGPPHADGAHRPV
;
A
#
# COMPACT_ATOMS: atom_id res chain seq x y z
N MET A 1 -6.57 37.76 -33.16
CA MET A 1 -7.29 37.09 -32.06
C MET A 1 -6.26 36.34 -31.24
N GLY A 2 -5.83 36.92 -30.11
CA GLY A 2 -4.78 36.36 -29.26
C GLY A 2 -5.38 35.38 -28.26
N VAL A 3 -4.82 34.17 -28.20
CA VAL A 3 -5.04 33.22 -27.11
C VAL A 3 -4.14 33.67 -25.96
N GLU A 4 -4.71 34.08 -24.83
CA GLU A 4 -3.97 34.29 -23.58
C GLU A 4 -3.41 32.93 -23.09
N MET A 5 -2.14 32.66 -23.36
CA MET A 5 -1.40 31.52 -22.79
C MET A 5 -0.83 31.90 -21.41
N GLY A 6 -1.70 32.08 -20.42
CA GLY A 6 -1.31 32.50 -19.07
C GLY A 6 -0.56 31.46 -18.22
N ASP A 7 -0.45 30.20 -18.66
CA ASP A 7 0.06 29.09 -17.80
C ASP A 7 1.10 28.16 -18.49
N ALA A 8 1.73 28.58 -19.59
CA ALA A 8 2.76 27.77 -20.24
C ALA A 8 4.11 27.89 -19.49
N GLN A 9 4.70 26.75 -19.09
CA GLN A 9 6.05 26.72 -18.50
C GLN A 9 7.11 27.21 -19.51
N PRO A 10 8.21 27.84 -19.05
CA PRO A 10 9.27 28.27 -19.95
C PRO A 10 9.83 27.11 -20.78
N GLY A 11 9.92 27.28 -22.10
CA GLY A 11 10.23 26.18 -23.01
C GLY A 11 10.28 26.55 -24.50
N TRP A 12 10.71 25.61 -25.34
CA TRP A 12 10.67 25.73 -26.80
C TRP A 12 9.33 25.22 -27.34
N TYR A 13 8.68 26.01 -28.16
CA TYR A 13 7.38 25.71 -28.75
C TYR A 13 7.35 26.06 -30.25
N ASP A 14 6.34 25.60 -30.97
CA ASP A 14 6.20 25.87 -32.40
C ASP A 14 6.13 27.38 -32.71
N ALA A 15 6.96 27.84 -33.64
CA ALA A 15 7.03 29.25 -34.04
C ALA A 15 5.95 29.67 -35.05
N GLY A 16 5.08 28.74 -35.50
CA GLY A 16 4.08 28.99 -36.54
C GLY A 16 4.67 29.10 -37.95
N SER A 17 5.99 28.91 -38.07
CA SER A 17 6.72 28.80 -39.33
C SER A 17 7.24 27.37 -39.49
N PRO A 18 6.97 26.67 -40.60
CA PRO A 18 7.35 25.28 -40.76
C PRO A 18 8.84 25.03 -40.47
N GLY A 19 9.13 24.09 -39.57
CA GLY A 19 10.50 23.68 -39.24
C GLY A 19 11.22 24.56 -38.21
N ARG A 20 10.54 25.47 -37.51
CA ARG A 20 11.13 26.35 -36.50
C ARG A 20 10.44 26.26 -35.15
N VAL A 21 11.21 26.38 -34.07
CA VAL A 21 10.72 26.56 -32.71
C VAL A 21 11.15 27.91 -32.17
N ARG A 22 10.34 28.48 -31.27
CA ARG A 22 10.58 29.75 -30.59
C ARG A 22 10.53 29.56 -29.08
N TRP A 23 11.35 30.32 -28.36
CA TRP A 23 11.44 30.21 -26.90
C TRP A 23 10.40 31.08 -26.17
N TRP A 24 9.61 30.46 -25.30
CA TRP A 24 8.73 31.10 -24.32
C TRP A 24 9.46 31.19 -22.97
N ASP A 25 9.56 32.38 -22.40
CA ASP A 25 10.27 32.60 -21.13
C ASP A 25 9.38 32.47 -19.89
N GLY A 26 8.09 32.13 -20.06
CA GLY A 26 7.10 32.08 -18.99
C GLY A 26 6.20 33.32 -18.92
N ALA A 27 6.57 34.42 -19.56
CA ALA A 27 5.78 35.65 -19.59
C ALA A 27 5.54 36.18 -21.02
N ARG A 28 6.48 35.94 -21.95
CA ARG A 28 6.38 36.35 -23.35
C ARG A 28 7.22 35.47 -24.28
N TRP A 29 6.93 35.56 -25.59
CA TRP A 29 7.78 34.98 -26.62
C TRP A 29 9.05 35.82 -26.78
N THR A 30 10.21 35.18 -26.63
CA THR A 30 11.51 35.84 -26.88
C THR A 30 11.83 35.88 -28.37
N ALA A 31 12.83 36.64 -28.80
CA ALA A 31 13.24 36.69 -30.21
C ALA A 31 14.06 35.46 -30.66
N HIS A 32 14.29 34.50 -29.77
CA HIS A 32 15.11 33.33 -30.07
C HIS A 32 14.29 32.28 -30.80
N GLU A 33 14.72 31.99 -32.04
CA GLU A 33 14.21 30.90 -32.87
C GLU A 33 15.33 29.91 -33.19
N ALA A 34 14.98 28.63 -33.23
CA ALA A 34 15.89 27.57 -33.64
C ALA A 34 15.21 26.65 -34.68
N PRO A 35 15.93 26.14 -35.68
CA PRO A 35 15.41 25.09 -36.55
C PRO A 35 15.19 23.79 -35.77
N ILE A 36 14.14 23.04 -36.10
CA ILE A 36 13.87 21.73 -35.49
C ILE A 36 14.98 20.76 -35.94
N PRO A 37 15.71 20.11 -35.01
CA PRO A 37 16.76 19.17 -35.38
C PRO A 37 16.12 17.98 -36.12
N THR A 38 16.44 17.80 -37.40
CA THR A 38 16.15 16.56 -38.10
C THR A 38 17.06 15.46 -37.56
N LEU A 39 16.49 14.27 -37.35
CA LEU A 39 17.14 13.10 -36.75
C LEU A 39 18.48 12.70 -37.42
N GLU A 40 18.74 13.17 -38.63
CA GLU A 40 19.95 12.89 -39.42
C GLU A 40 21.15 13.78 -39.03
N ALA A 41 20.91 15.02 -38.57
CA ALA A 41 21.98 15.96 -38.19
C ALA A 41 22.56 15.68 -36.78
N ALA A 42 21.80 14.99 -35.92
CA ALA A 42 22.23 14.62 -34.57
C ALA A 42 23.28 13.50 -34.54
N ALA A 43 23.44 12.73 -35.63
CA ALA A 43 24.32 11.57 -35.69
C ALA A 43 25.75 11.88 -36.18
N ALA A 44 26.01 13.05 -36.78
CA ALA A 44 27.27 13.35 -37.46
C ALA A 44 28.27 14.22 -36.66
N ALA A 45 27.97 14.60 -35.42
CA ALA A 45 28.83 15.51 -34.65
C ALA A 45 29.37 14.91 -33.33
N ASN A 46 30.67 14.57 -33.36
CA ASN A 46 31.71 14.58 -32.29
C ASN A 46 32.16 13.27 -31.61
N PRO A 47 33.51 13.05 -31.56
CA PRO A 47 34.38 13.46 -30.41
C PRO A 47 35.85 13.92 -30.80
N PRO A 48 36.82 14.27 -29.88
CA PRO A 48 36.77 14.89 -28.52
C PRO A 48 37.90 15.91 -28.10
N ALA A 49 37.62 16.87 -27.18
CA ALA A 49 38.42 17.28 -25.98
C ALA A 49 37.89 18.56 -25.27
N PRO A 50 37.98 18.73 -23.92
CA PRO A 50 37.79 17.78 -22.83
C PRO A 50 36.41 17.99 -22.17
N SER A 51 35.61 16.94 -22.08
CA SER A 51 34.65 16.74 -20.98
C SER A 51 34.26 15.28 -21.08
N PRO A 52 34.54 14.48 -20.05
CA PRO A 52 34.47 13.05 -20.20
C PRO A 52 33.00 12.66 -20.41
N HIS A 53 32.76 12.01 -21.55
CA HIS A 53 31.60 11.20 -21.92
C HIS A 53 30.45 11.91 -22.68
N ALA A 54 30.48 11.72 -24.00
CA ALA A 54 29.43 11.13 -24.85
C ALA A 54 27.97 11.66 -24.79
N ALA A 55 27.54 12.14 -25.97
CA ALA A 55 26.29 11.82 -26.69
C ALA A 55 24.92 12.08 -26.01
N ASN A 56 24.13 13.01 -26.58
CA ASN A 56 22.84 12.72 -27.26
C ASN A 56 21.95 13.98 -27.45
N PRO A 57 21.10 14.02 -28.50
CA PRO A 57 20.26 15.17 -28.86
C PRO A 57 19.10 15.38 -27.87
N PRO A 58 18.37 16.53 -27.85
CA PRO A 58 17.12 16.61 -27.11
C PRO A 58 16.09 15.71 -27.79
N VAL A 59 16.03 14.49 -27.29
CA VAL A 59 14.98 13.51 -27.52
C VAL A 59 13.66 14.21 -27.24
N VAL A 60 12.84 14.43 -28.27
CA VAL A 60 11.39 14.55 -28.05
C VAL A 60 10.98 13.17 -27.58
N LEU A 61 10.97 12.96 -26.27
CA LEU A 61 10.32 11.81 -25.70
C LEU A 61 8.86 11.99 -26.12
N ARG A 62 8.44 11.25 -27.16
CA ARG A 62 7.11 10.64 -27.13
C ARG A 62 7.00 10.17 -25.69
N HIS A 63 6.13 10.78 -24.90
CA HIS A 63 5.85 10.25 -23.59
C HIS A 63 5.31 8.85 -23.91
N GLY A 64 6.17 7.83 -23.77
CA GLY A 64 5.72 6.45 -23.67
C GLY A 64 4.62 6.46 -22.60
N PRO A 65 3.58 5.62 -22.75
CA PRO A 65 2.31 5.76 -22.04
C PRO A 65 2.56 6.26 -20.62
N THR A 66 2.27 7.55 -20.37
CA THR A 66 2.56 8.18 -19.08
C THR A 66 1.86 7.30 -18.06
N ALA A 67 2.64 6.65 -17.19
CA ALA A 67 2.09 5.69 -16.25
C ALA A 67 0.92 6.37 -15.53
N ALA A 68 -0.25 5.73 -15.57
CA ALA A 68 -1.46 6.34 -15.06
C ALA A 68 -1.21 6.85 -13.62
N PRO A 69 -1.60 8.10 -13.31
CA PRO A 69 -1.39 8.65 -11.98
C PRO A 69 -2.16 7.83 -10.94
N ALA A 70 -1.80 7.95 -9.66
CA ALA A 70 -2.52 7.26 -8.61
C ALA A 70 -4.00 7.71 -8.60
N GLY A 71 -4.93 6.74 -8.56
CA GLY A 71 -6.35 7.03 -8.76
C GLY A 71 -7.26 5.81 -8.73
N TRP A 72 -8.55 6.07 -8.84
CA TRP A 72 -9.58 5.04 -9.03
C TRP A 72 -9.81 4.80 -10.51
N TYR A 73 -9.73 3.54 -10.91
CA TYR A 73 -9.87 3.15 -12.31
C TYR A 73 -10.75 1.91 -12.43
N PRO A 74 -11.48 1.76 -13.55
CA PRO A 74 -12.21 0.52 -13.84
C PRO A 74 -11.22 -0.63 -13.99
N ALA A 75 -11.38 -1.67 -13.18
CA ALA A 75 -10.56 -2.89 -13.25
C ALA A 75 -11.34 -4.07 -13.84
N ARG A 76 -12.66 -4.13 -13.56
CA ARG A 76 -13.61 -5.11 -14.10
C ARG A 76 -14.97 -4.44 -14.24
N ALA A 77 -15.91 -5.07 -14.97
CA ALA A 77 -17.27 -4.58 -15.08
C ALA A 77 -17.89 -4.31 -13.69
N GLY A 78 -18.29 -3.07 -13.44
CA GLY A 78 -18.89 -2.63 -12.17
C GLY A 78 -17.94 -2.54 -10.97
N GLU A 79 -16.63 -2.69 -11.16
CA GLU A 79 -15.62 -2.60 -10.09
C GLU A 79 -14.55 -1.56 -10.42
N LEU A 80 -14.48 -0.53 -9.58
CA LEU A 80 -13.37 0.41 -9.56
C LEU A 80 -12.33 -0.08 -8.57
N ARG A 81 -11.05 0.12 -8.88
CA ARG A 81 -9.94 -0.29 -8.02
C ARG A 81 -8.92 0.83 -7.94
N TRP A 82 -8.23 0.89 -6.81
CA TRP A 82 -7.19 1.88 -6.60
C TRP A 82 -5.88 1.41 -7.23
N TRP A 83 -5.38 2.21 -8.17
CA TRP A 83 -4.04 2.14 -8.73
C TRP A 83 -3.14 3.10 -7.96
N ASP A 84 -2.01 2.60 -7.43
CA ASP A 84 -1.09 3.42 -6.63
C ASP A 84 -0.02 4.15 -7.45
N GLY A 85 -0.11 4.09 -8.78
CA GLY A 85 0.91 4.57 -9.72
C GLY A 85 1.85 3.46 -10.22
N LYS A 86 1.89 2.29 -9.57
CA LYS A 86 2.78 1.17 -9.93
C LYS A 86 2.06 -0.18 -9.98
N ILE A 87 1.16 -0.43 -9.05
CA ILE A 87 0.42 -1.69 -8.93
C ILE A 87 -1.04 -1.44 -8.55
N TRP A 88 -1.89 -2.38 -8.96
CA TRP A 88 -3.25 -2.47 -8.43
C TRP A 88 -3.21 -2.90 -6.96
N THR A 89 -3.98 -2.18 -6.15
CA THR A 89 -4.08 -2.47 -4.72
C THR A 89 -5.33 -3.28 -4.41
N GLY A 90 -5.44 -3.70 -3.15
CA GLY A 90 -6.62 -4.38 -2.61
C GLY A 90 -7.86 -3.51 -2.47
N SER A 91 -7.73 -2.19 -2.56
CA SER A 91 -8.81 -1.24 -2.35
C SER A 91 -9.70 -1.16 -3.58
N ARG A 92 -11.00 -1.41 -3.41
CA ARG A 92 -11.98 -1.45 -4.49
C ARG A 92 -13.28 -0.74 -4.11
N VAL A 93 -14.02 -0.26 -5.10
CA VAL A 93 -15.42 0.15 -4.97
C VAL A 93 -16.22 -0.78 -5.87
N ARG A 94 -17.18 -1.47 -5.27
CA ARG A 94 -18.10 -2.38 -5.96
C ARG A 94 -19.51 -2.09 -5.50
N ASP A 95 -20.43 -1.96 -6.45
CA ASP A 95 -21.85 -1.65 -6.16
C ASP A 95 -21.99 -0.37 -5.29
N GLY A 96 -21.16 0.64 -5.59
CA GLY A 96 -21.10 1.90 -4.84
C GLY A 96 -20.50 1.82 -3.44
N ARG A 97 -20.03 0.65 -2.99
CA ARG A 97 -19.49 0.44 -1.65
C ARG A 97 -17.96 0.31 -1.68
N PRO A 98 -17.23 1.20 -0.99
CA PRO A 98 -15.79 1.05 -0.85
C PRO A 98 -15.48 -0.13 0.09
N GLY A 99 -14.47 -0.91 -0.27
CA GLY A 99 -14.06 -2.09 0.46
C GLY A 99 -12.63 -2.50 0.14
N ILE A 100 -12.18 -3.51 0.86
CA ILE A 100 -10.92 -4.19 0.58
C ILE A 100 -11.24 -5.61 0.14
N ASP A 101 -10.42 -6.14 -0.74
CA ASP A 101 -10.37 -7.56 -1.00
C ASP A 101 -10.14 -8.34 0.31
N TRP A 102 -10.83 -9.47 0.49
CA TRP A 102 -10.84 -10.23 1.75
C TRP A 102 -9.46 -10.77 2.18
N ALA A 103 -8.49 -10.80 1.26
CA ALA A 103 -7.20 -11.46 1.43
C ALA A 103 -6.07 -10.69 0.72
N THR A 104 -5.88 -9.43 1.10
CA THR A 104 -4.84 -8.56 0.53
C THR A 104 -3.56 -8.60 1.32
N ILE A 105 -2.46 -8.89 0.63
CA ILE A 105 -1.12 -8.73 1.17
C ILE A 105 -0.30 -7.80 0.28
N ASP A 106 0.58 -7.00 0.88
CA ASP A 106 1.45 -6.10 0.13
C ASP A 106 2.59 -6.83 -0.60
N GLN A 107 2.85 -8.09 -0.26
CA GLN A 107 3.92 -8.88 -0.86
C GLN A 107 3.42 -10.30 -1.17
N PRO A 108 3.05 -10.61 -2.43
CA PRO A 108 2.57 -11.94 -2.78
C PRO A 108 3.65 -13.01 -2.58
N ALA A 109 4.93 -12.66 -2.77
CA ALA A 109 6.06 -13.57 -2.55
C ALA A 109 6.13 -14.06 -1.10
N LEU A 110 5.91 -13.16 -0.13
CA LEU A 110 5.85 -13.54 1.29
C LEU A 110 4.71 -14.53 1.54
N ALA A 111 3.54 -14.32 0.94
CA ALA A 111 2.42 -15.23 1.11
C ALA A 111 2.66 -16.62 0.49
N TRP A 112 3.30 -16.68 -0.69
CA TRP A 112 3.75 -17.94 -1.28
C TRP A 112 4.75 -18.67 -0.36
N ALA A 113 5.74 -17.95 0.17
CA ALA A 113 6.74 -18.52 1.07
C ALA A 113 6.10 -19.06 2.36
N MET A 114 5.24 -18.28 3.01
CA MET A 114 4.54 -18.72 4.23
C MET A 114 3.63 -19.92 3.97
N GLY A 115 2.88 -19.93 2.85
CA GLY A 115 2.05 -21.07 2.46
C GLY A 115 2.87 -22.35 2.27
N ALA A 116 4.04 -22.26 1.63
CA ALA A 116 4.97 -23.37 1.46
C ALA A 116 5.57 -23.87 2.78
N VAL A 117 5.96 -22.95 3.67
CA VAL A 117 6.48 -23.31 5.00
C VAL A 117 5.42 -24.06 5.81
N PHE A 118 4.19 -23.56 5.90
CA PHE A 118 3.12 -24.24 6.63
C PHE A 118 2.76 -25.59 6.00
N PHE A 119 2.80 -25.69 4.67
CA PHE A 119 2.59 -26.97 3.99
C PHE A 119 3.68 -27.99 4.35
N GLY A 120 4.95 -27.57 4.31
CA GLY A 120 6.08 -28.40 4.72
C GLY A 120 5.98 -28.87 6.17
N LEU A 121 5.58 -27.98 7.09
CA LEU A 121 5.32 -28.32 8.49
C LEU A 121 4.18 -29.34 8.62
N ALA A 122 3.10 -29.16 7.85
CA ALA A 122 1.98 -30.11 7.83
C ALA A 122 2.44 -31.50 7.39
N MET A 123 3.19 -31.58 6.29
CA MET A 123 3.72 -32.86 5.77
C MET A 123 4.67 -33.51 6.77
N MET A 124 5.61 -32.77 7.33
CA MET A 124 6.56 -33.29 8.31
C MET A 124 5.83 -33.86 9.54
N GLN A 125 4.86 -33.13 10.09
CA GLN A 125 4.09 -33.60 11.23
C GLN A 125 3.18 -34.79 10.90
N ALA A 126 2.60 -34.84 9.70
CA ALA A 126 1.82 -35.99 9.25
C ALA A 126 2.70 -37.25 9.16
N VAL A 127 3.89 -37.14 8.55
CA VAL A 127 4.87 -38.24 8.47
C VAL A 127 5.31 -38.68 9.85
N SER A 128 5.64 -37.76 10.76
CA SER A 128 5.98 -38.10 12.15
C SER A 128 4.82 -38.78 12.87
N SER A 129 3.59 -38.30 12.71
CA SER A 129 2.40 -38.90 13.35
C SER A 129 2.19 -40.35 12.89
N ILE A 130 2.34 -40.61 11.59
CA ILE A 130 2.27 -41.96 11.01
C ILE A 130 3.42 -42.83 11.52
N ALA A 131 4.65 -42.31 11.52
CA ALA A 131 5.84 -43.07 11.91
C ALA A 131 5.85 -43.48 13.40
N PHE A 132 5.29 -42.64 14.28
CA PHE A 132 5.25 -42.89 15.72
C PHE A 132 3.87 -43.36 16.23
N GLY A 133 2.94 -43.71 15.33
CA GLY A 133 1.62 -44.27 15.68
C GLY A 133 0.69 -43.29 16.41
N GLY A 134 0.95 -41.99 16.35
CA GLY A 134 0.15 -40.96 17.00
C GLY A 134 -0.97 -40.45 16.10
N LEU A 135 -2.19 -40.37 16.61
CA LEU A 135 -3.27 -39.60 15.97
C LEU A 135 -3.12 -38.12 16.36
N SER A 136 -2.77 -37.27 15.40
CA SER A 136 -2.65 -35.82 15.60
C SER A 136 -3.52 -35.05 14.61
N TYR A 137 -4.30 -34.10 15.12
CA TYR A 137 -5.08 -33.17 14.28
C TYR A 137 -4.26 -31.95 13.83
N MET A 138 -3.06 -31.76 14.39
CA MET A 138 -2.22 -30.59 14.11
C MET A 138 -1.83 -30.45 12.62
N PRO A 139 -1.53 -31.52 11.86
CA PRO A 139 -1.29 -31.42 10.42
C PRO A 139 -2.46 -30.77 9.66
N LEU A 140 -3.71 -31.06 10.04
CA LEU A 140 -4.89 -30.48 9.39
C LEU A 140 -4.97 -28.96 9.61
N LEU A 141 -4.60 -28.47 10.80
CA LEU A 141 -4.52 -27.05 11.09
C LEU A 141 -3.44 -26.36 10.24
N TRP A 142 -2.28 -27.00 10.06
CA TRP A 142 -1.22 -26.47 9.18
C TRP A 142 -1.62 -26.48 7.71
N VAL A 143 -2.32 -27.51 7.23
CA VAL A 143 -2.90 -27.52 5.87
C VAL A 143 -3.89 -26.37 5.69
N ALA A 144 -4.80 -26.17 6.65
CA ALA A 144 -5.77 -25.07 6.59
C ALA A 144 -5.07 -23.70 6.54
N LEU A 145 -4.05 -23.49 7.37
CA LEU A 145 -3.27 -22.26 7.39
C LEU A 145 -2.48 -22.07 6.08
N SER A 146 -1.85 -23.13 5.57
CA SER A 146 -1.19 -23.13 4.26
C SER A 146 -2.14 -22.74 3.13
N GLY A 147 -3.34 -23.35 3.10
CA GLY A 147 -4.39 -23.03 2.13
C GLY A 147 -4.81 -21.56 2.17
N LEU A 148 -4.97 -20.99 3.37
CA LEU A 148 -5.26 -19.57 3.56
C LEU A 148 -4.16 -18.68 2.95
N TRP A 149 -2.89 -18.99 3.23
CA TRP A 149 -1.74 -18.24 2.70
C TRP A 149 -1.63 -18.33 1.18
N PHE A 150 -1.81 -19.52 0.59
CA PHE A 150 -1.85 -19.66 -0.86
C PHE A 150 -3.03 -18.94 -1.49
N ALA A 151 -4.21 -18.95 -0.87
CA ALA A 151 -5.36 -18.21 -1.36
C ALA A 151 -5.08 -16.69 -1.39
N MET A 152 -4.49 -16.13 -0.33
CA MET A 152 -4.02 -14.74 -0.29
C MET A 152 -3.00 -14.43 -1.40
N ALA A 153 -2.03 -15.33 -1.60
CA ALA A 153 -1.00 -15.20 -2.62
C ALA A 153 -1.59 -15.21 -4.04
N ILE A 154 -2.47 -16.16 -4.34
CA ILE A 154 -3.17 -16.28 -5.62
C ILE A 154 -3.99 -15.03 -5.90
N GLN A 155 -4.79 -14.57 -4.94
CA GLN A 155 -5.63 -13.38 -5.11
C GLN A 155 -4.79 -12.14 -5.39
N THR A 156 -3.78 -11.88 -4.56
CA THR A 156 -2.90 -10.70 -4.71
C THR A 156 -2.16 -10.75 -6.04
N THR A 157 -1.69 -11.93 -6.44
CA THR A 157 -1.03 -12.13 -7.75
C THR A 157 -2.00 -11.86 -8.90
N ARG A 158 -3.25 -12.33 -8.82
CA ARG A 158 -4.29 -12.09 -9.83
C ARG A 158 -4.62 -10.61 -9.97
N VAL A 159 -4.72 -9.87 -8.87
CA VAL A 159 -4.96 -8.41 -8.90
C VAL A 159 -3.80 -7.67 -9.56
N ARG A 160 -2.55 -8.04 -9.25
CA ARG A 160 -1.37 -7.40 -9.84
C ARG A 160 -1.16 -7.73 -11.31
N ARG A 161 -1.77 -8.79 -11.82
CA ARG A 161 -1.74 -9.15 -13.24
C ARG A 161 -2.78 -8.41 -14.08
N ILE A 162 -3.67 -7.63 -13.46
CA ILE A 162 -4.57 -6.73 -14.21
C ILE A 162 -3.68 -5.70 -14.91
N ALA A 163 -3.94 -5.47 -16.20
CA ALA A 163 -3.19 -4.50 -16.99
C ALA A 163 -3.23 -3.11 -16.33
N ALA A 164 -2.16 -2.33 -16.47
CA ALA A 164 -2.14 -0.97 -15.97
C ALA A 164 -3.31 -0.17 -16.58
N PRO A 165 -3.97 0.70 -15.80
CA PRO A 165 -5.10 1.45 -16.32
C PRO A 165 -4.64 2.42 -17.40
N THR A 166 -5.50 2.63 -18.39
CA THR A 166 -5.34 3.65 -19.43
C THR A 166 -6.50 4.63 -19.32
N GLY A 167 -6.22 5.92 -19.47
CA GLY A 167 -7.23 6.98 -19.40
C GLY A 167 -7.31 7.70 -18.04
N ALA A 168 -8.41 8.42 -17.85
CA ALA A 168 -8.64 9.26 -16.67
C ALA A 168 -9.18 8.45 -15.48
N SER A 169 -8.88 8.91 -14.27
CA SER A 169 -9.43 8.32 -13.05
C SER A 169 -10.94 8.61 -12.96
N ASP A 170 -11.71 7.57 -12.66
CA ASP A 170 -13.15 7.63 -12.43
C ASP A 170 -13.45 7.44 -10.94
N ALA A 171 -13.24 8.50 -10.15
CA ALA A 171 -13.45 8.46 -8.71
C ALA A 171 -14.89 8.83 -8.33
N PRO A 172 -15.67 7.89 -7.74
CA PRO A 172 -17.04 8.15 -7.31
C PRO A 172 -17.05 9.08 -6.10
N ALA A 173 -18.19 9.75 -5.86
CA ALA A 173 -18.34 10.72 -4.78
C ALA A 173 -17.97 10.14 -3.39
N ILE A 174 -18.25 8.86 -3.15
CA ILE A 174 -17.99 8.20 -1.86
C ILE A 174 -16.51 8.06 -1.48
N VAL A 175 -15.59 8.16 -2.45
CA VAL A 175 -14.13 8.10 -2.20
C VAL A 175 -13.47 9.46 -2.37
N ARG A 176 -14.24 10.53 -2.55
CA ARG A 176 -13.74 11.91 -2.61
C ARG A 176 -13.69 12.49 -1.19
N PRO A 177 -12.76 13.41 -0.92
CA PRO A 177 -11.86 14.08 -1.87
C PRO A 177 -10.64 13.23 -2.24
N LEU A 178 -10.18 13.35 -3.49
CA LEU A 178 -8.96 12.69 -3.95
C LEU A 178 -7.70 13.42 -3.46
N PRO A 179 -6.55 12.73 -3.37
CA PRO A 179 -5.25 13.40 -3.23
C PRO A 179 -5.06 14.45 -4.33
N GLY A 180 -4.59 15.64 -3.96
CA GLY A 180 -4.45 16.77 -4.88
C GLY A 180 -5.70 17.65 -5.00
N ALA A 181 -6.86 17.21 -4.53
CA ALA A 181 -8.06 18.04 -4.56
C ALA A 181 -7.96 19.20 -3.55
N THR A 182 -8.19 20.42 -4.03
CA THR A 182 -8.17 21.66 -3.24
C THR A 182 -9.60 22.21 -3.12
N GLU A 183 -10.07 22.36 -1.89
CA GLU A 183 -11.38 22.95 -1.55
C GLU A 183 -11.23 24.30 -0.84
N GLY A 184 -10.07 24.55 -0.22
CA GLY A 184 -9.74 25.80 0.45
C GLY A 184 -8.23 26.08 0.51
N PRO A 185 -7.83 27.22 1.06
CA PRO A 185 -6.42 27.55 1.25
C PRO A 185 -5.74 26.56 2.19
N GLY A 186 -4.42 26.37 2.03
CA GLY A 186 -3.63 25.47 2.87
C GLY A 186 -3.85 23.98 2.60
N ALA A 187 -4.47 23.62 1.48
CA ALA A 187 -4.56 22.23 1.03
C ALA A 187 -3.16 21.62 0.83
N GLY A 188 -2.99 20.36 1.21
CA GLY A 188 -1.70 19.69 1.10
C GLY A 188 -1.56 18.41 1.92
N TRP A 189 -0.36 17.84 1.90
CA TRP A 189 0.01 16.70 2.72
C TRP A 189 0.49 17.14 4.09
N PHE A 190 -0.11 16.61 5.15
CA PHE A 190 0.24 16.91 6.53
C PHE A 190 0.73 15.65 7.26
N PRO A 191 1.80 15.75 8.05
CA PRO A 191 2.37 14.59 8.74
C PRO A 191 1.42 14.14 9.86
N ILE A 192 1.07 12.85 9.85
CA ILE A 192 0.33 12.21 10.95
C ILE A 192 1.25 11.32 11.80
N SER A 193 2.42 10.97 11.25
CA SER A 193 3.49 10.27 11.95
C SER A 193 4.83 10.52 11.25
N ARG A 194 5.89 9.89 11.77
CA ARG A 194 7.23 9.93 11.15
C ARG A 194 7.30 9.29 9.76
N GLN A 195 6.33 8.46 9.38
CA GLN A 195 6.39 7.65 8.16
C GLN A 195 5.20 7.86 7.22
N ALA A 196 4.23 8.69 7.64
CA ALA A 196 2.97 8.82 6.94
C ALA A 196 2.43 10.25 7.02
N SER A 197 1.88 10.71 5.90
CA SER A 197 1.16 11.97 5.80
C SER A 197 -0.24 11.75 5.26
N ARG A 198 -1.19 12.63 5.61
CA ARG A 198 -2.59 12.57 5.16
C ARG A 198 -2.94 13.83 4.38
N TRP A 199 -3.79 13.68 3.38
CA TRP A 199 -4.21 14.81 2.54
C TRP A 199 -5.30 15.63 3.26
N TRP A 200 -5.11 16.95 3.29
CA TRP A 200 -6.08 17.94 3.74
C TRP A 200 -6.49 18.80 2.55
N THR A 201 -7.79 19.00 2.35
CA THR A 201 -8.30 19.78 1.20
C THR A 201 -8.30 21.28 1.42
N GLY A 202 -7.95 21.76 2.61
CA GLY A 202 -8.20 23.14 3.05
C GLY A 202 -9.42 23.24 3.99
N THR A 203 -10.35 22.30 3.90
CA THR A 203 -11.61 22.30 4.68
C THR A 203 -11.86 20.99 5.43
N ARG A 204 -11.35 19.85 4.93
CA ARG A 204 -11.54 18.52 5.54
C ARG A 204 -10.40 17.55 5.21
N TRP A 205 -10.27 16.53 6.05
CA TRP A 205 -9.33 15.42 5.84
C TRP A 205 -9.84 14.45 4.78
N ALA A 206 -8.93 13.96 3.95
CA ALA A 206 -9.23 12.90 3.00
C ALA A 206 -8.91 11.51 3.57
N ASP A 207 -9.58 10.49 3.04
CA ASP A 207 -9.35 9.08 3.35
C ASP A 207 -8.11 8.50 2.66
N TYR A 208 -7.05 9.30 2.50
CA TYR A 208 -5.82 8.89 1.83
C TYR A 208 -4.60 9.23 2.66
N VAL A 209 -3.73 8.24 2.81
CA VAL A 209 -2.44 8.37 3.47
C VAL A 209 -1.35 8.08 2.47
N THR A 210 -0.35 8.95 2.42
CA THR A 210 0.90 8.71 1.69
C THR A 210 1.97 8.17 2.64
N SER A 211 2.79 7.25 2.13
CA SER A 211 3.95 6.68 2.81
C SER A 211 5.04 6.39 1.77
N ARG A 212 6.17 5.79 2.19
CA ARG A 212 7.18 5.28 1.25
C ARG A 212 6.65 4.28 0.21
N PHE A 213 5.47 3.70 0.46
CA PHE A 213 4.82 2.72 -0.42
C PHE A 213 3.76 3.34 -1.34
N GLY A 214 3.72 4.68 -1.43
CA GLY A 214 2.76 5.42 -2.21
C GLY A 214 1.49 5.79 -1.45
N VAL A 215 0.53 6.32 -2.18
CA VAL A 215 -0.76 6.78 -1.64
C VAL A 215 -1.72 5.59 -1.52
N ARG A 216 -2.35 5.46 -0.35
CA ARG A 216 -3.27 4.37 -0.02
C ARG A 216 -4.59 4.91 0.53
N PRO A 217 -5.73 4.39 0.06
CA PRO A 217 -7.01 4.67 0.67
C PRO A 217 -7.13 4.02 2.06
N THR A 218 -7.77 4.72 3.00
CA THR A 218 -7.97 4.28 4.40
C THR A 218 -9.44 4.19 4.81
N PHE A 219 -10.41 4.23 3.89
CA PHE A 219 -11.85 4.19 4.22
C PHE A 219 -12.29 2.95 5.04
N HIS A 220 -11.54 1.85 4.97
CA HIS A 220 -11.83 0.60 5.71
C HIS A 220 -11.16 0.56 7.09
N ALA A 221 -10.39 1.59 7.44
CA ALA A 221 -9.63 1.72 8.69
C ALA A 221 -10.48 1.42 9.93
N ALA A 222 -11.63 2.08 10.07
CA ALA A 222 -12.48 1.96 11.24
C ALA A 222 -12.97 0.52 11.43
N LYS A 223 -13.46 -0.10 10.35
CA LYS A 223 -13.91 -1.50 10.39
C LYS A 223 -12.74 -2.45 10.70
N ALA A 224 -11.59 -2.26 10.06
CA ALA A 224 -10.41 -3.10 10.27
C ALA A 224 -9.90 -3.03 11.73
N LEU A 225 -9.84 -1.82 12.31
CA LEU A 225 -9.46 -1.63 13.71
C LEU A 225 -10.45 -2.26 14.69
N THR A 226 -11.76 -2.15 14.41
CA THR A 226 -12.79 -2.81 15.22
C THR A 226 -12.64 -4.33 15.16
N THR A 227 -12.50 -4.91 13.97
CA THR A 227 -12.27 -6.36 13.80
C THR A 227 -11.00 -6.80 14.52
N LEU A 228 -9.90 -6.06 14.38
CA LEU A 228 -8.63 -6.36 15.04
C LEU A 228 -8.77 -6.35 16.57
N ARG A 229 -9.46 -5.36 17.13
CA ARG A 229 -9.72 -5.27 18.58
C ARG A 229 -10.59 -6.42 19.07
N ILE A 230 -11.66 -6.75 18.35
CA ILE A 230 -12.54 -7.89 18.70
C ILE A 230 -11.73 -9.19 18.69
N LEU A 231 -10.93 -9.42 17.64
CA LEU A 231 -10.10 -10.62 17.55
C LEU A 231 -9.06 -10.69 18.67
N ALA A 232 -8.38 -9.58 18.95
CA ALA A 232 -7.40 -9.52 20.04
C ALA A 232 -8.02 -9.80 21.41
N TRP A 233 -9.22 -9.25 21.68
CA TRP A 233 -9.96 -9.56 22.91
C TRP A 233 -10.44 -11.01 22.97
N ALA A 234 -10.88 -11.58 21.85
CA ALA A 234 -11.28 -12.98 21.78
C ALA A 234 -10.09 -13.93 22.08
N ILE A 235 -8.91 -13.64 21.52
CA ILE A 235 -7.68 -14.41 21.80
C ILE A 235 -7.28 -14.23 23.27
N ALA A 236 -7.35 -13.02 23.83
CA ALA A 236 -7.06 -12.77 25.23
C ALA A 236 -8.01 -13.52 26.18
N ALA A 237 -9.31 -13.55 25.85
CA ALA A 237 -10.30 -14.30 26.62
C ALA A 237 -10.04 -15.82 26.56
N LEU A 238 -9.72 -16.35 25.38
CA LEU A 238 -9.33 -17.76 25.23
C LEU A 238 -8.06 -18.08 26.02
N ALA A 239 -7.05 -17.22 25.97
CA ALA A 239 -5.82 -17.38 26.74
C ALA A 239 -6.12 -17.39 28.26
N ALA A 240 -7.02 -16.53 28.74
CA ALA A 240 -7.44 -16.54 30.15
C ALA A 240 -8.14 -17.85 30.55
N LEU A 241 -9.00 -18.41 29.69
CA LEU A 241 -9.64 -19.71 29.95
C LEU A 241 -8.61 -20.85 29.99
N VAL A 242 -7.65 -20.86 29.05
CA VAL A 242 -6.55 -21.85 29.04
C VAL A 242 -5.67 -21.71 30.27
N LEU A 243 -5.40 -20.48 30.72
CA LEU A 243 -4.64 -20.23 31.95
C LEU A 243 -5.34 -20.81 33.17
N ILE A 244 -6.64 -20.56 33.32
CA ILE A 244 -7.46 -21.11 34.42
C ILE A 244 -7.42 -22.65 34.37
N GLY A 245 -7.62 -23.25 33.19
CA GLY A 245 -7.55 -24.70 33.02
C GLY A 245 -6.18 -25.27 33.40
N GLY A 246 -5.09 -24.62 32.98
CA GLY A 246 -3.72 -25.01 33.33
C GLY A 246 -3.45 -24.93 34.84
N VAL A 247 -3.91 -23.87 35.50
CA VAL A 247 -3.78 -23.71 36.96
C VAL A 247 -4.57 -24.77 37.71
N VAL A 248 -5.83 -25.02 37.33
CA VAL A 248 -6.65 -26.08 37.94
C VAL A 248 -5.97 -27.44 37.78
N MET A 249 -5.43 -27.73 36.58
CA MET A 249 -4.73 -28.98 36.31
C MET A 249 -3.48 -29.15 37.19
N LEU A 250 -2.72 -28.07 37.45
CA LEU A 250 -1.58 -28.07 38.37
C LEU A 250 -1.99 -28.33 39.83
N VAL A 251 -3.09 -27.73 40.28
CA VAL A 251 -3.61 -27.90 41.64
C VAL A 251 -4.09 -29.34 41.89
N VAL A 252 -4.69 -29.96 40.88
CA VAL A 252 -5.24 -31.33 40.97
C VAL A 252 -4.19 -32.42 40.68
N ALA A 253 -2.98 -32.05 40.23
CA ALA A 253 -1.93 -33.01 39.91
C ALA A 253 -1.28 -33.60 41.17
N ASP A 254 -1.97 -34.59 41.75
CA ASP A 254 -1.61 -35.31 42.98
C ASP A 254 -0.39 -36.24 42.77
N GLY A 255 0.76 -35.64 42.52
CA GLY A 255 2.03 -36.35 42.27
C GLY A 255 2.24 -36.83 40.84
N ASP A 256 1.23 -36.80 39.97
CA ASP A 256 1.40 -37.15 38.56
C ASP A 256 2.28 -36.12 37.82
N THR A 257 3.50 -36.54 37.48
CA THR A 257 4.49 -35.75 36.74
C THR A 257 3.96 -35.32 35.37
N LEU A 258 3.25 -36.20 34.65
CA LEU A 258 2.73 -35.88 33.32
C LEU A 258 1.69 -34.77 33.40
N GLN A 259 0.74 -34.89 34.33
CA GLN A 259 -0.29 -33.87 34.54
C GLN A 259 0.32 -32.52 34.93
N ARG A 260 1.36 -32.50 35.78
CA ARG A 260 2.10 -31.27 36.12
C ARG A 260 2.78 -30.64 34.92
N VAL A 261 3.46 -31.44 34.10
CA VAL A 261 4.13 -30.95 32.89
C VAL A 261 3.11 -30.33 31.93
N VAL A 262 1.99 -31.00 31.67
CA VAL A 262 0.92 -30.47 30.82
C VAL A 262 0.35 -29.18 31.41
N GLY A 263 0.09 -29.13 32.71
CA GLY A 263 -0.38 -27.91 33.41
C GLY A 263 0.56 -26.73 33.21
N TRP A 264 1.88 -26.92 33.37
CA TRP A 264 2.88 -25.88 33.13
C TRP A 264 2.95 -25.44 31.67
N VAL A 265 2.84 -26.36 30.71
CA VAL A 265 2.79 -26.04 29.28
C VAL A 265 1.57 -25.17 28.97
N LEU A 266 0.40 -25.50 29.52
CA LEU A 266 -0.83 -24.70 29.34
C LEU A 266 -0.69 -23.31 29.94
N VAL A 267 -0.15 -23.19 31.16
CA VAL A 267 0.10 -21.90 31.81
C VAL A 267 1.08 -21.06 31.01
N GLY A 268 2.24 -21.62 30.64
CA GLY A 268 3.26 -20.91 29.85
C GLY A 268 2.74 -20.45 28.49
N GLY A 269 2.01 -21.32 27.79
CA GLY A 269 1.36 -20.99 26.53
C GLY A 269 0.34 -19.86 26.69
N ALA A 270 -0.53 -19.95 27.69
CA ALA A 270 -1.54 -18.93 27.95
C ALA A 270 -0.93 -17.55 28.27
N VAL A 271 0.13 -17.51 29.08
CA VAL A 271 0.86 -16.25 29.39
C VAL A 271 1.46 -15.64 28.12
N LEU A 272 2.08 -16.45 27.25
CA LEU A 272 2.62 -15.97 25.98
C LEU A 272 1.51 -15.39 25.08
N PHE A 273 0.38 -16.09 24.92
CA PHE A 273 -0.73 -15.60 24.11
C PHE A 273 -1.39 -14.34 24.69
N ALA A 274 -1.49 -14.22 26.01
CA ALA A 274 -1.95 -13.00 26.67
C ALA A 274 -1.00 -11.82 26.40
N ALA A 275 0.31 -12.03 26.51
CA ALA A 275 1.32 -11.02 26.21
C ALA A 275 1.27 -10.58 24.74
N LEU A 276 1.17 -11.52 23.80
CA LEU A 276 1.02 -11.23 22.37
C LEU A 276 -0.27 -10.43 22.09
N SER A 277 -1.38 -10.80 22.72
CA SER A 277 -2.65 -10.09 22.58
C SER A 277 -2.54 -8.66 23.11
N ALA A 278 -1.86 -8.44 24.24
CA ALA A 278 -1.58 -7.11 24.78
C ALA A 278 -0.74 -6.27 23.82
N VAL A 279 0.32 -6.85 23.24
CA VAL A 279 1.13 -6.16 22.20
C VAL A 279 0.28 -5.77 21.00
N VAL A 280 -0.59 -6.65 20.51
CA VAL A 280 -1.51 -6.35 19.41
C VAL A 280 -2.47 -5.22 19.77
N LEU A 281 -3.02 -5.19 20.99
CA LEU A 281 -3.90 -4.10 21.45
C LEU A 281 -3.16 -2.76 21.55
N VAL A 282 -1.93 -2.76 22.04
CA VAL A 282 -1.08 -1.55 22.09
C VAL A 282 -0.75 -1.07 20.67
N ALA A 283 -0.39 -1.98 19.75
CA ALA A 283 -0.14 -1.66 18.35
C ALA A 283 -1.40 -1.12 17.66
N ALA A 284 -2.58 -1.70 17.90
CA ALA A 284 -3.86 -1.23 17.38
C ALA A 284 -4.17 0.19 17.85
N ARG A 285 -3.82 0.54 19.10
CA ARG A 285 -3.93 1.92 19.63
C ARG A 285 -3.02 2.88 18.87
N ALA A 286 -1.78 2.49 18.58
CA ALA A 286 -0.87 3.31 17.77
C ALA A 286 -1.38 3.49 16.33
N GLN A 287 -1.89 2.42 15.70
CA GLN A 287 -2.47 2.45 14.36
C GLN A 287 -3.77 3.27 14.27
N THR A 288 -4.50 3.41 15.37
CA THR A 288 -5.73 4.21 15.41
C THR A 288 -5.47 5.65 14.99
N ARG A 289 -4.33 6.24 15.40
CA ARG A 289 -3.93 7.60 15.00
C ARG A 289 -3.55 7.73 13.53
N LEU A 290 -3.05 6.63 12.94
CA LEU A 290 -2.65 6.61 11.53
C LEU A 290 -3.85 6.44 10.60
N LEU A 291 -4.75 5.55 10.98
CA LEU A 291 -5.79 5.04 10.11
C LEU A 291 -7.09 5.85 10.21
N LEU A 292 -7.45 6.37 11.38
CA LEU A 292 -8.62 7.22 11.54
C LEU A 292 -8.33 8.66 11.12
N LEU A 293 -9.38 9.33 10.65
CA LEU A 293 -9.35 10.74 10.32
C LEU A 293 -9.17 11.56 11.62
N PRO A 294 -8.23 12.53 11.64
CA PRO A 294 -8.18 13.50 12.73
C PRO A 294 -9.48 14.33 12.76
N GLY A 295 -9.94 14.70 13.96
CA GLY A 295 -11.12 15.55 14.12
C GLY A 295 -10.83 17.03 13.89
N ASP A 296 -9.62 17.47 14.26
CA ASP A 296 -9.19 18.86 14.18
C ASP A 296 -8.46 19.14 12.85
N PRO A 297 -8.50 20.39 12.35
CA PRO A 297 -7.69 20.81 11.22
C PRO A 297 -6.18 20.65 11.51
N PRO A 298 -5.34 20.51 10.48
CA PRO A 298 -3.90 20.37 10.68
C PRO A 298 -3.29 21.61 11.35
N ALA A 299 -2.34 21.37 12.26
CA ALA A 299 -1.50 22.42 12.81
C ALA A 299 -0.20 22.53 11.98
N GLY A 300 0.09 23.74 11.49
CA GLY A 300 1.32 24.05 10.74
C GLY A 300 1.13 24.13 9.22
N PRO A 301 2.20 24.38 8.45
CA PRO A 301 2.16 24.43 6.99
C PRO A 301 2.16 23.02 6.35
N PRO A 302 1.59 22.85 5.15
CA PRO A 302 1.66 21.59 4.42
C PRO A 302 3.09 21.29 3.96
N HIS A 303 3.42 20.00 3.79
CA HIS A 303 4.66 19.60 3.14
C HIS A 303 4.52 19.68 1.61
N ALA A 304 5.51 20.30 0.97
CA ALA A 304 5.50 20.59 -0.48
C ALA A 304 5.35 19.34 -1.37
N ASP A 305 5.92 18.18 -0.97
CA ASP A 305 6.09 17.08 -1.93
C ASP A 305 5.29 15.80 -1.67
N GLY A 306 4.64 15.60 -0.52
CA GLY A 306 3.96 14.33 -0.18
C GLY A 306 4.86 13.06 -0.22
N ALA A 307 6.08 13.18 -0.72
CA ALA A 307 7.12 12.18 -0.79
C ALA A 307 8.06 12.42 0.39
N HIS A 308 8.04 11.49 1.34
CA HIS A 308 9.11 11.43 2.31
C HIS A 308 10.43 11.22 1.55
N ARG A 309 11.33 12.22 1.61
CA ARG A 309 12.75 11.95 1.36
C ARG A 309 13.19 10.91 2.39
N PRO A 310 13.78 9.78 1.96
CA PRO A 310 14.38 8.85 2.92
C PRO A 310 15.46 9.61 3.70
N VAL A 311 15.41 9.50 5.03
CA VAL A 311 16.53 9.80 5.91
C VAL A 311 17.45 8.59 5.91
#